data_AF-W6TIW6-F1
#
_entry.id   AF-W6TIW6-F1
#
_cell.length_a   1.000
_cell.length_b   1.000
_cell.length_c   1.000
_cell.angle_alpha   90.00
_cell.angle_beta   90.00
_cell.angle_gamma   90.00
#
_symmetry.space_group_name_H-M   'P 1'
#
loop_
_entity.id
_entity.type
_entity.pdbx_description
1 polymer ?
#
loop_
_entity_poly.entity_id
_entity_poly.type
_entity_poly.pdbx_seq_one_letter_code
_entity_poly.pdbx_strand_id
1 'polypeptide(L)'
;MRLASKLLREVRVLSLDFFCLLNFIKKDDFVYLDPPYIPYSKTSNFTSYNKYGFDFSMHERLLRFCDKIDKKGAKFLLSNSNTTSSLELYKNYNIIFVDSKRLINANPIGRGNIREILVKNF
;
A
#
# COMPACT_ATOMS: atom_id res chain seq x y z
N MET A 1 -12.06 -21.44 12.18
CA MET A 1 -12.39 -20.30 13.07
C MET A 1 -11.62 -20.24 14.40
N ARG A 2 -11.19 -21.36 15.02
CA ARG A 2 -10.43 -21.34 16.30
C ARG A 2 -9.02 -20.70 16.24
N LEU A 3 -8.32 -20.79 15.09
CA LEU A 3 -6.97 -20.23 14.91
C LEU A 3 -6.97 -18.70 14.92
N ALA A 4 -7.89 -18.06 14.20
CA ALA A 4 -8.05 -16.60 14.18
C ALA A 4 -8.34 -16.05 15.58
N SER A 5 -9.21 -16.72 16.35
CA SER A 5 -9.55 -16.35 17.73
C SER A 5 -8.35 -16.37 18.70
N LYS A 6 -7.35 -17.23 18.46
CA LYS A 6 -6.15 -17.33 19.31
C LYS A 6 -5.11 -16.25 18.99
N LEU A 7 -4.96 -15.90 17.71
CA LEU A 7 -4.04 -14.84 17.22
C LEU A 7 -4.53 -13.43 17.54
N LEU A 8 -5.85 -13.22 17.63
CA LEU A 8 -6.44 -11.89 17.85
C LEU A 8 -6.48 -11.45 19.32
N ARG A 9 -5.89 -12.20 20.26
CA ARG A 9 -5.98 -11.90 21.70
C ARG A 9 -5.39 -10.55 22.10
N GLU A 10 -4.50 -9.98 21.29
CA GLU A 10 -3.92 -8.64 21.49
C GLU A 10 -4.11 -7.72 20.27
N VAL A 11 -5.11 -8.00 19.43
CA VAL A 11 -5.37 -7.21 18.22
C VAL A 11 -6.52 -6.24 18.46
N ARG A 12 -6.24 -4.94 18.27
CA ARG A 12 -7.26 -3.90 18.22
C ARG A 12 -7.63 -3.62 16.77
N VAL A 13 -8.89 -3.85 16.42
CA VAL A 13 -9.43 -3.52 15.10
C VAL A 13 -10.07 -2.13 15.18
N LEU A 14 -9.66 -1.24 14.28
CA LEU A 14 -10.11 0.15 14.24
C LEU A 14 -10.67 0.45 12.84
N SER A 15 -11.83 1.09 12.78
CA SER A 15 -12.41 1.62 11.54
C SER A 15 -12.35 3.13 11.60
N LEU A 16 -11.23 3.69 11.12
CA LEU A 16 -10.94 5.11 11.18
C LEU A 16 -10.11 5.54 9.98
N ASP A 17 -10.00 6.85 9.82
CA ASP A 17 -9.08 7.44 8.87
C ASP A 17 -7.61 7.12 9.25
N PHE A 18 -6.82 6.66 8.29
CA PHE A 18 -5.46 6.20 8.57
C PHE A 18 -4.55 7.28 9.16
N PHE A 19 -4.80 8.58 8.93
CA PHE A 19 -4.02 9.63 9.60
C PHE A 19 -4.19 9.62 11.12
N CYS A 20 -5.35 9.20 11.63
CA CYS A 20 -5.57 9.08 13.07
C CYS A 20 -4.66 7.99 13.69
N LEU A 21 -4.12 7.06 12.89
CA LEU A 21 -3.14 6.07 13.36
C LEU A 21 -1.83 6.70 13.83
N LEU A 22 -1.48 7.92 13.38
CA LEU A 22 -0.28 8.63 13.85
C LEU A 22 -0.26 8.84 15.36
N ASN A 23 -1.43 8.87 16.01
CA ASN A 23 -1.54 9.02 17.47
C ASN A 23 -1.14 7.75 18.21
N PHE A 24 -1.20 6.60 17.56
CA PHE A 24 -0.85 5.30 18.13
C PHE A 24 0.57 4.87 17.77
N ILE A 25 1.12 5.37 16.65
CA ILE A 25 2.46 5.04 16.16
C ILE A 25 3.52 5.78 17.00
N LYS A 26 4.43 4.99 17.57
CA LYS A 26 5.60 5.39 18.36
C LYS A 26 6.89 5.06 17.64
N LYS A 27 8.00 5.61 18.14
CA LYS A 27 9.34 5.26 17.68
C LYS A 27 9.54 3.74 17.76
N ASP A 28 10.26 3.18 16.79
CA ASP A 28 10.58 1.75 16.68
C ASP A 28 9.40 0.81 16.38
N ASP A 29 8.17 1.36 16.23
CA ASP A 29 7.05 0.60 15.67
C ASP A 29 7.30 0.23 14.20
N PHE A 30 6.67 -0.86 13.75
CA PHE A 30 6.64 -1.27 12.35
C PHE A 30 5.22 -1.16 11.79
N VAL A 31 5.08 -0.40 10.70
CA VAL A 31 3.80 -0.11 10.05
C VAL A 31 3.77 -0.75 8.67
N TYR A 32 2.85 -1.68 8.45
CA TYR A 32 2.59 -2.25 7.12
C TYR A 32 1.41 -1.54 6.46
N LEU A 33 1.57 -1.12 5.21
CA LEU A 33 0.58 -0.34 4.46
C LEU A 33 0.24 -1.05 3.14
N ASP A 34 -1.03 -1.44 3.00
CA ASP A 34 -1.57 -2.11 1.81
C ASP A 34 -2.80 -1.34 1.29
N PRO A 35 -2.61 -0.15 0.68
CA PRO A 35 -3.71 0.66 0.17
C PRO A 35 -4.34 0.04 -1.09
N PRO A 36 -5.49 0.54 -1.58
CA PRO A 36 -5.89 0.31 -2.96
C PRO A 36 -4.73 0.68 -3.92
N TYR A 37 -4.39 -0.20 -4.87
CA TYR A 37 -3.22 0.00 -5.74
C TYR A 37 -3.47 1.01 -6.85
N ILE A 38 -2.42 1.72 -7.25
CA ILE A 38 -2.46 2.58 -8.45
C ILE A 38 -2.60 1.67 -9.69
N PRO A 39 -3.60 1.90 -10.57
CA PRO A 39 -3.84 1.06 -11.73
C PRO A 39 -2.77 1.28 -12.83
N TYR A 40 -2.48 0.23 -13.62
CA TYR A 40 -1.47 0.26 -14.69
C TYR A 40 -1.85 1.12 -15.92
N SER A 41 -3.13 1.43 -16.12
CA SER A 41 -3.58 2.28 -17.23
C SER A 41 -4.52 3.39 -16.75
N LYS A 42 -4.31 4.61 -17.27
CA LYS A 42 -5.22 5.74 -17.04
C LYS A 42 -6.62 5.46 -17.62
N THR A 43 -6.69 4.74 -18.73
CA THR A 43 -7.94 4.51 -19.49
C THR A 43 -8.89 3.50 -18.86
N SER A 44 -8.46 2.68 -17.89
CA SER A 44 -9.38 1.74 -17.22
C SER A 44 -10.12 2.35 -16.03
N ASN A 45 -9.70 3.51 -15.51
CA ASN A 45 -10.22 4.04 -14.24
C ASN A 45 -10.41 5.56 -14.15
N PHE A 46 -10.00 6.38 -15.14
CA PHE A 46 -10.18 7.83 -15.02
C PHE A 46 -11.62 8.31 -15.29
N THR A 47 -12.47 7.50 -15.94
CA THR A 47 -13.82 7.92 -16.36
C THR A 47 -14.98 7.15 -15.74
N SER A 48 -14.75 6.19 -14.84
CA SER A 48 -15.84 5.40 -14.29
C SER A 48 -15.49 4.81 -12.93
N TYR A 49 -16.14 5.34 -11.89
CA TYR A 49 -16.34 4.67 -10.61
C TYR A 49 -15.10 4.41 -9.73
N ASN A 50 -14.56 5.47 -9.11
CA ASN A 50 -13.90 5.28 -7.81
C ASN A 50 -14.98 5.16 -6.72
N LYS A 51 -15.71 4.03 -6.70
CA LYS A 51 -16.85 3.76 -5.81
C LYS A 51 -16.48 3.79 -4.31
N TYR A 52 -15.19 3.93 -3.98
CA TYR A 52 -14.62 3.92 -2.63
C TYR A 52 -13.67 5.08 -2.31
N GLY A 53 -13.56 6.11 -3.17
CA GLY A 53 -12.91 7.39 -2.80
C GLY A 53 -11.38 7.38 -2.59
N PHE A 54 -10.66 6.32 -2.95
CA PHE A 54 -9.19 6.29 -2.88
C PHE A 54 -8.60 6.65 -4.25
N ASP A 55 -8.54 7.94 -4.55
CA ASP A 55 -7.96 8.46 -5.79
C ASP A 55 -6.48 8.80 -5.63
N PHE A 56 -5.89 9.38 -6.68
CA PHE A 56 -4.48 9.80 -6.65
C PHE A 56 -4.19 10.84 -5.54
N SER A 57 -5.15 11.70 -5.20
CA SER A 57 -4.98 12.65 -4.09
C SER A 57 -4.90 11.94 -2.75
N MET A 58 -5.61 10.82 -2.58
CA MET A 58 -5.50 9.96 -1.40
C MET A 58 -4.15 9.24 -1.35
N HIS A 59 -3.56 8.88 -2.50
CA HIS A 59 -2.20 8.37 -2.57
C HIS A 59 -1.16 9.43 -2.14
N GLU A 60 -1.30 10.69 -2.57
CA GLU A 60 -0.45 11.79 -2.07
C GLU A 60 -0.62 12.00 -0.57
N ARG A 61 -1.84 11.84 -0.07
CA ARG A 61 -2.14 11.89 1.35
C ARG A 61 -1.45 10.73 2.09
N LEU A 62 -1.43 9.53 1.51
CA LEU A 62 -0.72 8.38 2.07
C LEU A 62 0.80 8.59 2.09
N LEU A 63 1.38 9.23 1.07
CA LEU A 63 2.79 9.63 1.08
C LEU A 63 3.08 10.56 2.27
N ARG A 64 2.26 11.59 2.47
CA ARG A 64 2.41 12.49 3.63
C ARG A 64 2.31 11.75 4.97
N PHE A 65 1.51 10.70 5.05
CA PHE A 65 1.43 9.85 6.23
C PHE A 65 2.72 9.04 6.44
N CYS A 66 3.31 8.48 5.37
CA CYS A 66 4.61 7.82 5.41
C CYS A 66 5.71 8.77 5.92
N ASP A 67 5.75 10.02 5.44
CA ASP A 67 6.69 11.04 5.90
C ASP A 67 6.55 11.33 7.41
N LYS A 68 5.32 11.29 7.94
CA LYS A 68 5.08 11.46 9.39
C LYS A 68 5.51 10.25 10.20
N ILE A 69 5.38 9.04 9.66
CA ILE A 69 5.89 7.82 10.29
C ILE A 69 7.42 7.87 10.36
N ASP A 70 8.06 8.20 9.23
CA ASP A 70 9.51 8.34 9.14
C ASP A 70 10.06 9.36 10.14
N LYS A 71 9.46 10.56 10.17
CA LYS A 71 9.84 11.61 11.12
C LYS A 71 9.66 11.22 12.59
N LYS A 72 8.76 10.29 12.92
CA LYS A 72 8.58 9.75 14.28
C LYS A 72 9.65 8.73 14.67
N GLY A 73 10.50 8.30 13.74
CA GLY A 73 11.47 7.22 13.95
C GLY A 73 10.83 5.84 13.97
N ALA A 74 9.68 5.68 13.34
CA ALA A 74 9.05 4.39 13.10
C ALA A 74 9.42 3.87 11.72
N LYS A 75 9.33 2.55 11.52
CA LYS A 75 9.57 1.89 10.23
C LYS A 75 8.25 1.68 9.50
N PHE A 76 8.25 1.86 8.18
CA PHE A 76 7.13 1.43 7.36
C PHE A 76 7.57 0.58 6.17
N LEU A 77 6.65 -0.28 5.75
CA LEU A 77 6.70 -1.02 4.51
C LEU A 77 5.35 -0.86 3.79
N LEU A 78 5.37 -0.33 2.57
CA LEU A 78 4.19 -0.09 1.75
C LEU A 78 4.24 -0.93 0.49
N SER A 79 3.16 -1.64 0.18
CA SER A 79 2.97 -2.37 -1.07
C SER A 79 2.16 -1.56 -2.09
N ASN A 80 2.53 -1.63 -3.37
CA ASN A 80 1.77 -1.02 -4.47
C ASN A 80 2.08 -1.66 -5.83
N SER A 81 1.34 -1.29 -6.88
CA SER A 81 1.67 -1.65 -8.26
C SER A 81 2.97 -1.00 -8.72
N ASN A 82 3.74 -1.67 -9.59
CA ASN A 82 4.86 -1.05 -10.30
C ASN A 82 4.38 -0.20 -11.49
N THR A 83 4.10 1.08 -11.26
CA THR A 83 3.67 2.04 -12.29
C THR A 83 4.58 3.25 -12.27
N THR A 84 4.66 4.01 -13.37
CA THR A 84 5.39 5.29 -13.36
C THR A 84 4.87 6.22 -12.26
N SER A 85 3.54 6.26 -12.05
CA SER A 85 2.93 7.10 -11.02
C SER A 85 3.32 6.69 -9.60
N SER A 86 3.39 5.40 -9.28
CA SER A 86 3.82 4.94 -7.96
C SER A 86 5.32 5.14 -7.76
N LEU A 87 6.15 4.86 -8.77
CA LEU A 87 7.60 5.11 -8.71
C LEU A 87 7.90 6.60 -8.49
N GLU A 88 7.22 7.49 -9.21
CA GLU A 88 7.37 8.95 -9.01
C GLU A 88 6.89 9.41 -7.64
N LEU A 89 5.75 8.89 -7.17
CA LEU A 89 5.18 9.26 -5.88
C LEU A 89 6.12 8.90 -4.72
N TYR A 90 6.77 7.74 -4.79
CA TYR A 90 7.60 7.21 -3.71
C TYR A 90 9.11 7.31 -3.96
N LYS A 91 9.55 8.13 -4.93
CA LYS A 91 10.95 8.21 -5.38
C LYS A 91 11.98 8.60 -4.31
N ASN A 92 11.53 9.20 -3.20
CA ASN A 92 12.38 9.59 -2.09
C ASN A 92 12.61 8.46 -1.07
N TYR A 93 12.01 7.29 -1.29
CA TYR A 93 12.14 6.12 -0.41
C TYR A 93 12.82 4.96 -1.14
N ASN A 94 13.25 3.95 -0.38
CA ASN A 94 13.84 2.74 -0.93
C ASN A 94 12.75 1.88 -1.57
N ILE A 95 12.86 1.64 -2.88
CA ILE A 95 11.91 0.84 -3.65
C ILE A 95 12.53 -0.53 -3.98
N ILE A 96 11.84 -1.60 -3.62
CA ILE A 96 12.17 -2.98 -3.99
C ILE A 96 11.12 -3.48 -4.98
N PHE A 97 11.56 -4.11 -6.06
CA PHE A 97 10.67 -4.77 -7.02
C PHE A 97 10.43 -6.22 -6.61
N VAL A 98 9.16 -6.62 -6.62
CA VAL A 98 8.73 -7.99 -6.34
C VAL A 98 8.03 -8.55 -7.57
N ASP A 99 8.54 -9.69 -8.06
CA ASP A 99 7.91 -10.40 -9.16
C ASP A 99 6.70 -11.19 -8.62
N SER A 100 5.49 -10.65 -8.78
CA SER A 100 4.25 -11.31 -8.37
C SER A 100 3.75 -12.24 -9.48
N LYS A 101 4.10 -13.52 -9.39
CA LYS A 101 3.57 -14.57 -10.29
C LYS A 101 2.09 -14.81 -10.00
N ARG A 102 1.18 -14.18 -10.75
CA ARG A 102 -0.24 -14.57 -10.74
C ARG A 102 -0.40 -15.93 -11.41
N LEU A 103 -0.51 -17.00 -10.61
CA LEU A 103 -0.79 -18.38 -11.06
C LEU A 103 -2.24 -18.59 -11.53
N ILE A 104 -3.09 -17.56 -11.49
CA ILE A 104 -4.53 -17.67 -11.78
C ILE A 104 -4.86 -16.76 -12.99
N ASN A 105 -4.56 -17.24 -14.19
CA ASN A 105 -5.18 -16.71 -15.40
C ASN A 105 -5.29 -17.83 -16.44
N ALA A 106 -6.51 -18.15 -16.85
CA ALA A 106 -6.81 -19.16 -17.87
C ALA A 106 -6.55 -18.68 -19.31
N ASN A 107 -5.91 -17.51 -19.49
CA ASN A 107 -5.71 -16.88 -20.79
C ASN A 107 -4.20 -16.67 -21.07
N PRO A 108 -3.59 -17.41 -22.02
CA PRO A 108 -2.14 -17.45 -22.21
C PRO A 108 -1.51 -16.16 -22.79
N ILE A 109 -2.33 -15.23 -23.30
CA ILE A 109 -1.90 -13.98 -23.97
C ILE A 109 -1.70 -12.82 -22.98
N GLY A 110 -2.26 -12.90 -21.77
CA GLY A 110 -2.13 -11.88 -20.71
C GLY A 110 -0.92 -12.08 -19.78
N ARG A 111 0.06 -12.91 -20.18
CA ARG A 111 1.29 -13.19 -19.40
C ARG A 111 2.27 -12.00 -19.45
N GLY A 112 1.82 -10.83 -19.00
CA GLY A 112 2.70 -9.75 -18.59
C GLY A 112 3.04 -9.96 -17.12
N ASN A 113 4.33 -10.04 -16.77
CA ASN A 113 4.76 -10.03 -15.38
C ASN A 113 4.27 -8.74 -14.72
N ILE A 114 3.17 -8.82 -13.96
CA ILE A 114 2.74 -7.72 -13.11
C ILE A 114 3.74 -7.67 -11.95
N ARG A 115 4.67 -6.73 -12.04
CA ARG A 115 5.63 -6.45 -10.97
C ARG A 115 4.96 -5.56 -9.93
N GLU A 116 5.15 -5.86 -8.66
CA GLU A 116 4.76 -5.01 -7.55
C GLU A 116 5.99 -4.28 -7.01
N ILE A 117 5.75 -3.21 -6.26
CA ILE A 117 6.79 -2.49 -5.53
C ILE A 117 6.53 -2.60 -4.03
N LEU A 118 7.62 -2.69 -3.28
CA LEU A 118 7.67 -2.44 -1.86
C LEU A 118 8.45 -1.16 -1.61
N VAL A 119 7.88 -0.23 -0.86
CA VAL A 119 8.47 1.05 -0.49
C VAL A 119 8.76 1.05 1.00
N LYS A 120 9.99 1.42 1.40
CA LYS A 120 10.41 1.41 2.81
C LYS A 120 11.36 2.55 3.16
N ASN A 121 11.43 2.89 4.45
CA ASN A 121 12.32 3.92 5.01
C ASN A 121 13.52 3.35 5.81
N PHE A 122 13.84 2.06 5.65
CA PHE A 122 14.92 1.36 6.34
C PHE A 122 15.67 0.40 5.43
#